data_AF-A0AAN0ISX6-F1
#
_entry.id   AF-A0AAN0ISX6-F1
#
_cell.length_a   1.000
_cell.length_b   1.000
_cell.length_c   1.000
_cell.angle_alpha   90.00
_cell.angle_beta   90.00
_cell.angle_gamma   90.00
#
_symmetry.space_group_name_H-M   'P 1'
#
loop_
_entity.id
_entity.type
_entity.pdbx_description
1 polymer ?
#
loop_
_entity_poly.entity_id
_entity_poly.type
_entity_poly.pdbx_seq_one_letter_code
_entity_poly.pdbx_strand_id
1 'polypeptide(L)'
;MYGTEYEVANGIFPGKDNHNAPCAVCYTSTKSVKLMIPARTSCPSSWTMEYKGYLMAEHYNHRNNKVYECVDENPESIDGSEASTDGALFYFTMSTCNGLPCPPYVNNRAITCVVCTKIAKLMIPARIECPDSSWTMEYKGYLMTEKYDHPRNAVYECVDENPESVDGGEGNTDGALFYFTRSTCNGLPCPPYVNNRAITCVVCTK
;
A
#
# COMPACT_ATOMS: atom_id res chain seq x y z
N MET A 1 6.18 12.21 -22.97
CA MET A 1 5.63 11.77 -21.68
C MET A 1 4.64 10.68 -22.01
N TYR A 2 4.82 9.49 -21.44
CA TYR A 2 3.88 8.37 -21.58
C TYR A 2 2.87 8.44 -20.44
N GLY A 3 1.67 7.87 -20.64
CA GLY A 3 0.67 7.73 -19.60
C GLY A 3 0.99 6.60 -18.62
N THR A 4 0.06 6.36 -17.69
CA THR A 4 0.10 5.21 -16.80
C THR A 4 -0.96 4.21 -17.22
N GLU A 5 -0.60 2.95 -17.45
CA GLU A 5 -1.49 1.92 -18.00
C GLU A 5 -1.88 0.89 -16.95
N TYR A 6 -3.10 0.38 -17.02
CA TYR A 6 -3.53 -0.74 -16.18
C TYR A 6 -3.13 -2.08 -16.80
N GLU A 7 -2.46 -2.92 -16.01
CA GLU A 7 -2.06 -4.28 -16.37
C GLU A 7 -2.81 -5.27 -15.48
N VAL A 8 -4.01 -5.69 -15.93
CA VAL A 8 -5.06 -6.24 -15.05
C VAL A 8 -5.32 -7.72 -15.28
N ALA A 9 -4.27 -8.53 -15.12
CA ALA A 9 -4.29 -9.97 -15.38
C ALA A 9 -5.32 -10.80 -14.56
N ASN A 10 -5.88 -10.25 -13.47
CA ASN A 10 -6.76 -10.99 -12.55
C ASN A 10 -8.25 -10.63 -12.65
N GLY A 11 -8.68 -9.89 -13.68
CA GLY A 11 -10.11 -9.64 -13.97
C GLY A 11 -10.87 -8.76 -12.96
N ILE A 12 -10.19 -8.19 -11.95
CA ILE A 12 -10.77 -7.25 -10.98
C ILE A 12 -11.27 -5.98 -11.67
N PHE A 13 -10.55 -5.52 -12.69
CA PHE A 13 -10.90 -4.35 -13.50
C PHE A 13 -11.23 -4.78 -14.94
N PRO A 14 -12.44 -5.32 -15.18
CA PRO A 14 -12.80 -5.87 -16.48
C PRO A 14 -12.77 -4.78 -17.55
N GLY A 15 -12.10 -5.07 -18.68
CA GLY A 15 -12.01 -4.16 -19.82
C GLY A 15 -11.14 -2.94 -19.60
N LYS A 16 -10.30 -2.90 -18.56
CA LYS A 16 -9.35 -1.80 -18.31
C LYS A 16 -7.93 -2.09 -18.76
N ASP A 17 -7.65 -3.32 -19.16
CA ASP A 17 -6.34 -3.78 -19.59
C ASP A 17 -5.80 -2.93 -20.75
N ASN A 18 -4.53 -2.52 -20.66
CA ASN A 18 -3.86 -1.63 -21.60
C ASN A 18 -4.52 -0.24 -21.76
N HIS A 19 -5.46 0.15 -20.91
CA HIS A 19 -6.01 1.50 -20.94
C HIS A 19 -5.20 2.41 -20.02
N ASN A 20 -5.06 3.67 -20.42
CA ASN A 20 -4.41 4.69 -19.62
C ASN A 20 -5.33 5.18 -18.49
N ALA A 21 -4.76 5.30 -17.29
CA ALA A 21 -5.39 5.87 -16.11
C ALA A 21 -5.49 7.40 -16.24
N PRO A 22 -6.69 8.00 -16.13
CA PRO A 22 -6.83 9.45 -16.04
C PRO A 22 -6.41 9.96 -14.65
N CYS A 23 -6.26 11.28 -14.51
CA CYS A 23 -6.00 11.90 -13.20
C CYS A 23 -6.80 13.18 -13.02
N ALA A 24 -7.08 13.51 -11.76
CA ALA A 24 -7.70 14.77 -11.36
C ALA A 24 -6.98 15.35 -10.14
N VAL A 25 -6.96 16.68 -10.04
CA VAL A 25 -6.40 17.40 -8.89
C VAL A 25 -7.55 18.11 -8.17
N CYS A 26 -7.75 17.76 -6.91
CA CYS A 26 -8.82 18.30 -6.08
C CYS A 26 -8.25 19.12 -4.92
N TYR A 27 -8.91 20.24 -4.59
CA TYR A 27 -8.59 21.05 -3.43
C TYR A 27 -9.65 20.89 -2.34
N THR A 28 -9.22 20.83 -1.09
CA THR A 28 -10.10 20.86 0.08
C THR A 28 -9.46 21.71 1.17
N SER A 29 -10.26 22.55 1.82
CA SER A 29 -9.81 23.49 2.86
C SER A 29 -9.99 22.96 4.28
N THR A 30 -10.70 21.83 4.46
CA THR A 30 -11.09 21.30 5.78
C THR A 30 -10.33 20.03 6.18
N LYS A 31 -9.47 19.52 5.29
CA LYS A 31 -8.71 18.27 5.47
C LYS A 31 -7.23 18.60 5.31
N SER A 32 -6.42 18.30 6.31
CA SER A 32 -5.00 18.69 6.34
C SER A 32 -4.06 17.55 5.94
N VAL A 33 -4.50 16.30 6.01
CA VAL A 33 -3.64 15.13 5.75
C VAL A 33 -4.41 14.01 5.04
N LYS A 34 -3.81 13.46 3.97
CA LYS A 34 -4.19 12.18 3.31
C LYS A 34 -3.49 11.01 4.01
N LEU A 35 -4.20 9.92 4.27
CA LEU A 35 -3.64 8.65 4.69
C LEU A 35 -4.15 7.54 3.77
N MET A 36 -3.23 6.85 3.11
CA MET A 36 -3.52 5.55 2.51
C MET A 36 -3.28 4.49 3.58
N ILE A 37 -4.23 3.57 3.75
CA ILE A 37 -4.08 2.41 4.64
C ILE A 37 -4.12 1.17 3.76
N PRO A 38 -2.96 0.52 3.51
CA PRO A 38 -2.91 -0.77 2.85
C PRO A 38 -3.64 -1.85 3.63
N ALA A 39 -4.17 -2.81 2.89
CA ALA A 39 -4.88 -3.99 3.38
C ALA A 39 -6.13 -3.68 4.24
N ARG A 40 -6.76 -2.53 4.06
CA ARG A 40 -8.04 -2.16 4.70
C ARG A 40 -9.00 -1.61 3.66
N THR A 41 -10.30 -1.77 3.92
CA THR A 41 -11.38 -1.20 3.09
C THR A 41 -12.20 -0.13 3.85
N SER A 42 -11.87 0.09 5.12
CA SER A 42 -12.56 1.01 6.02
C SER A 42 -11.58 1.97 6.69
N CYS A 43 -11.96 3.24 6.80
CA CYS A 43 -11.19 4.21 7.57
C CYS A 43 -11.44 4.01 9.07
N PRO A 44 -10.47 4.36 9.93
CA PRO A 44 -10.70 4.44 11.36
C PRO A 44 -11.85 5.41 11.68
N SER A 45 -12.55 5.20 12.79
CA SER A 45 -13.87 5.81 13.08
C SER A 45 -13.92 7.34 13.05
N SER A 46 -12.78 8.01 13.22
CA SER A 46 -12.65 9.47 13.27
C SER A 46 -12.13 10.10 11.97
N TRP A 47 -11.96 9.30 10.92
CA TRP A 47 -11.48 9.73 9.61
C TRP A 47 -12.62 9.79 8.59
N THR A 48 -12.48 10.68 7.62
CA THR A 48 -13.37 10.68 6.44
C THR A 48 -12.77 9.76 5.39
N MET A 49 -13.57 8.79 4.92
CA MET A 49 -13.21 7.99 3.74
C MET A 49 -13.38 8.83 2.49
N GLU A 50 -12.34 8.92 1.67
CA GLU A 50 -12.45 9.51 0.32
C GLU A 50 -12.82 8.43 -0.69
N TYR A 51 -12.09 7.33 -0.69
CA TYR A 51 -12.34 6.17 -1.53
C TYR A 51 -11.60 4.93 -1.01
N LYS A 52 -11.92 3.78 -1.57
CA LYS A 52 -11.23 2.51 -1.33
C LYS A 52 -10.97 1.82 -2.66
N GLY A 53 -10.06 0.86 -2.65
CA GLY A 53 -9.78 0.05 -3.82
C GLY A 53 -8.63 -0.91 -3.59
N TYR A 54 -7.71 -0.95 -4.55
CA TYR A 54 -6.62 -1.92 -4.58
C TYR A 54 -5.27 -1.24 -4.64
N LEU A 55 -4.33 -1.79 -3.88
CA LEU A 55 -2.97 -1.33 -3.85
C LEU A 55 -2.26 -1.83 -5.11
N MET A 56 -1.88 -0.89 -5.96
CA MET A 56 -1.22 -1.18 -7.22
C MET A 56 0.12 -0.50 -7.28
N ALA A 57 1.04 -1.13 -7.99
CA ALA A 57 2.39 -0.64 -8.17
C ALA A 57 2.95 -1.19 -9.49
N GLU A 58 4.15 -0.75 -9.82
CA GLU A 58 4.86 -1.22 -11.00
C GLU A 58 5.24 -2.72 -10.88
N HIS A 59 5.55 -3.37 -12.01
CA HIS A 59 5.98 -4.76 -12.12
C HIS A 59 7.19 -5.07 -11.23
N TYR A 60 7.20 -6.22 -10.54
CA TYR A 60 8.20 -6.50 -9.50
C TYR A 60 9.66 -6.51 -9.99
N ASN A 61 9.91 -6.85 -11.26
CA ASN A 61 11.28 -7.02 -11.79
C ASN A 61 11.82 -5.79 -12.56
N HIS A 62 10.96 -4.80 -12.84
CA HIS A 62 11.38 -3.61 -13.58
C HIS A 62 12.25 -2.72 -12.68
N ARG A 63 13.28 -2.08 -13.24
CA ARG A 63 14.26 -1.28 -12.50
C ARG A 63 13.77 0.14 -12.15
N ASN A 64 12.48 0.30 -11.91
CA ASN A 64 11.82 1.58 -11.63
C ASN A 64 11.34 1.63 -10.18
N ASN A 65 11.14 2.84 -9.63
CA ASN A 65 10.55 3.02 -8.31
C ASN A 65 9.19 2.34 -8.23
N LYS A 66 8.99 1.50 -7.20
CA LYS A 66 7.70 0.86 -6.94
C LYS A 66 6.89 1.76 -6.02
N VAL A 67 6.32 2.82 -6.60
CA VAL A 67 5.39 3.66 -5.88
C VAL A 67 4.07 2.90 -5.76
N TYR A 68 3.70 2.58 -4.52
CA TYR A 68 2.43 1.96 -4.22
C TYR A 68 1.36 3.04 -4.11
N GLU A 69 0.35 2.95 -4.97
CA GLU A 69 -0.79 3.85 -4.94
C GLU A 69 -2.07 3.05 -4.73
N CYS A 70 -3.01 3.64 -3.99
CA CYS A 70 -4.34 3.09 -3.88
C CYS A 70 -5.15 3.51 -5.10
N VAL A 71 -5.41 2.57 -6.01
CA VAL A 71 -6.27 2.77 -7.17
C VAL A 71 -7.70 2.46 -6.77
N ASP A 72 -8.64 3.34 -7.15
CA ASP A 72 -10.06 3.23 -6.83
C ASP A 72 -10.63 1.86 -7.28
N GLU A 73 -11.58 1.31 -6.52
CA GLU A 73 -12.25 0.05 -6.88
C GLU A 73 -13.07 0.16 -8.18
N ASN A 74 -13.45 1.37 -8.58
CA ASN A 74 -14.13 1.68 -9.83
C ASN A 74 -13.24 2.57 -10.72
N PRO A 75 -12.15 2.03 -11.31
CA PRO A 75 -11.21 2.84 -12.06
C PRO A 75 -11.83 3.39 -13.35
N GLU A 76 -11.55 4.66 -13.62
CA GLU A 76 -11.78 5.28 -14.92
C GLU A 76 -10.63 4.96 -15.89
N SER A 77 -10.89 5.11 -17.19
CA SER A 77 -9.92 4.92 -18.28
C SER A 77 -10.10 6.00 -19.33
N ILE A 78 -9.03 6.32 -20.06
CA ILE A 78 -9.10 7.23 -21.20
C ILE A 78 -9.58 6.47 -22.44
N ASP A 79 -10.68 6.89 -23.06
CA ASP A 79 -11.23 6.25 -24.25
C ASP A 79 -10.23 6.27 -25.43
N GLY A 80 -10.07 5.13 -26.10
CA GLY A 80 -9.19 5.01 -27.26
C GLY A 80 -7.70 4.97 -26.91
N SER A 81 -7.38 4.72 -25.63
CA SER A 81 -6.01 4.59 -25.14
C SER A 81 -5.53 3.14 -25.03
N GLU A 82 -6.34 2.21 -25.52
CA GLU A 82 -6.18 0.75 -25.50
C GLU A 82 -5.11 0.26 -26.48
N ALA A 83 -3.90 0.79 -26.29
CA ALA A 83 -2.68 0.37 -26.93
C ALA A 83 -1.64 0.20 -25.84
N SER A 84 -1.00 -0.95 -25.78
CA SER A 84 0.17 -1.16 -24.92
C SER A 84 1.28 -0.21 -25.36
N THR A 85 1.51 0.86 -24.58
CA THR A 85 2.56 1.84 -24.85
C THR A 85 3.78 1.66 -23.95
N ASP A 86 3.78 0.64 -23.09
CA ASP A 86 4.83 0.26 -22.15
C ASP A 86 5.34 1.48 -21.35
N GLY A 87 4.37 2.29 -20.88
CA GLY A 87 4.61 3.52 -20.14
C GLY A 87 4.94 3.28 -18.66
N ALA A 88 4.33 4.07 -17.77
CA ALA A 88 4.24 3.66 -16.37
C ALA A 88 3.13 2.62 -16.23
N LEU A 89 3.29 1.58 -15.41
CA LEU A 89 2.32 0.47 -15.36
C LEU A 89 1.78 0.27 -13.94
N PHE A 90 0.49 -0.07 -13.85
CA PHE A 90 -0.18 -0.48 -12.63
C PHE A 90 -0.52 -1.97 -12.67
N TYR A 91 0.21 -2.74 -11.87
CA TYR A 91 -0.08 -4.13 -11.54
C TYR A 91 -0.63 -4.23 -10.12
N PHE A 92 -1.53 -5.17 -9.89
CA PHE A 92 -1.99 -5.45 -8.52
C PHE A 92 -0.82 -5.91 -7.64
N THR A 93 -0.74 -5.38 -6.43
CA THR A 93 0.14 -5.91 -5.39
C THR A 93 -0.53 -7.10 -4.74
N MET A 94 0.15 -8.24 -4.72
CA MET A 94 -0.41 -9.49 -4.20
C MET A 94 0.16 -9.82 -2.82
N SER A 95 -0.69 -10.27 -1.90
CA SER A 95 -0.25 -10.88 -0.65
C SER A 95 0.50 -12.18 -0.92
N THR A 96 1.61 -12.40 -0.20
CA THR A 96 2.28 -13.70 -0.17
C THR A 96 2.48 -14.14 1.26
N CYS A 97 2.25 -15.42 1.56
CA CYS A 97 2.54 -15.99 2.88
C CYS A 97 4.04 -16.18 3.13
N ASN A 98 4.89 -15.65 2.25
CA ASN A 98 6.34 -15.60 2.41
C ASN A 98 6.72 -14.31 3.14
N GLY A 99 6.54 -14.34 4.46
CA GLY A 99 6.84 -13.23 5.36
C GLY A 99 5.60 -12.71 6.06
N LEU A 100 4.47 -12.55 5.36
CA LEU A 100 3.21 -12.13 5.99
C LEU A 100 2.61 -13.30 6.79
N PRO A 101 2.03 -13.04 7.98
CA PRO A 101 1.36 -14.08 8.75
C PRO A 101 0.06 -14.50 8.03
N CYS A 102 -0.09 -15.81 7.82
CA CYS A 102 -1.30 -16.39 7.25
C CYS A 102 -1.85 -17.43 8.23
N PRO A 103 -3.03 -17.21 8.87
CA PRO A 103 -3.91 -16.02 8.83
C PRO A 103 -3.34 -14.77 9.56
N PRO A 104 -3.90 -13.55 9.35
CA PRO A 104 -5.16 -13.24 8.63
C PRO A 104 -5.00 -12.99 7.13
N TYR A 105 -3.77 -12.84 6.63
CA TYR A 105 -3.56 -12.69 5.18
C TYR A 105 -3.91 -13.99 4.45
N VAL A 106 -4.44 -13.86 3.24
CA VAL A 106 -4.71 -14.97 2.33
C VAL A 106 -3.65 -14.94 1.24
N ASN A 107 -3.04 -16.08 0.89
CA ASN A 107 -2.00 -16.12 -0.14
C ASN A 107 -2.56 -15.76 -1.53
N ASN A 108 -1.76 -15.10 -2.37
CA ASN A 108 -2.06 -14.77 -3.76
C ASN A 108 -3.36 -13.98 -3.93
N ARG A 109 -3.59 -12.97 -3.10
CA ARG A 109 -4.77 -12.11 -3.15
C ARG A 109 -4.38 -10.65 -3.32
N ALA A 110 -5.12 -9.92 -4.15
CA ALA A 110 -4.87 -8.50 -4.33
C ALA A 110 -5.03 -7.76 -3.00
N ILE A 111 -4.04 -6.95 -2.64
CA ILE A 111 -4.06 -6.15 -1.42
C ILE A 111 -5.05 -5.01 -1.63
N THR A 112 -6.04 -4.90 -0.75
CA THR A 112 -6.99 -3.79 -0.71
C THR A 112 -6.32 -2.54 -0.16
N CYS A 113 -6.95 -1.38 -0.31
CA CYS A 113 -6.52 -0.16 0.34
C CYS A 113 -7.70 0.79 0.53
N VAL A 114 -7.53 1.73 1.44
CA VAL A 114 -8.47 2.84 1.66
C VAL A 114 -7.70 4.14 1.78
N VAL A 115 -8.23 5.21 1.18
CA VAL A 115 -7.71 6.57 1.33
C VAL A 115 -8.66 7.36 2.23
N CYS A 116 -8.08 7.88 3.30
CA CYS A 116 -8.76 8.60 4.36
C CYS A 116 -8.17 10.00 4.51
N THR A 117 -8.95 10.95 5.00
CA THR A 117 -8.45 12.27 5.41
C THR A 117 -8.80 12.63 6.84
N LYS A 118 -7.91 13.41 7.47
CA LYS A 118 -8.06 13.96 8.83
C LYS A 118 -7.22 15.24 8.99
N ILE A 119 -7.38 15.91 10.13
CA ILE A 119 -6.68 17.16 10.49
C ILE A 119 -5.21 16.91 10.91
N ALA A 120 -4.88 15.76 11.52
CA ALA A 120 -3.49 15.42 11.88
C ALA A 120 -3.27 13.90 12.00
N LYS A 121 -2.08 13.43 11.59
CA LYS A 121 -1.64 12.03 11.73
C LYS A 121 -0.16 11.93 12.07
N LEU A 122 0.23 10.85 12.73
CA LEU A 122 1.62 10.51 13.03
C LEU A 122 1.81 8.99 12.85
N MET A 123 2.64 8.60 11.87
CA MET A 123 3.15 7.23 11.76
C MET A 123 4.48 7.16 12.51
N ILE A 124 4.60 6.18 13.40
CA ILE A 124 5.82 5.96 14.19
C ILE A 124 6.37 4.56 13.86
N PRO A 125 7.53 4.47 13.20
CA PRO A 125 8.19 3.20 12.96
C PRO A 125 8.75 2.63 14.27
N ALA A 126 8.93 1.31 14.31
CA ALA A 126 9.49 0.55 15.45
C ALA A 126 8.71 0.69 16.77
N ARG A 127 7.42 1.02 16.72
CA ARG A 127 6.53 1.15 17.89
C ARG A 127 5.21 0.46 17.62
N ILE A 128 4.55 0.02 18.69
CA ILE A 128 3.19 -0.54 18.66
C ILE A 128 2.22 0.22 19.58
N GLU A 129 2.68 1.33 20.15
CA GLU A 129 1.95 2.19 21.07
C GLU A 129 2.21 3.66 20.73
N CYS A 130 1.19 4.49 20.86
CA CYS A 130 1.30 5.93 20.68
C CYS A 130 2.15 6.58 21.80
N PRO A 131 2.62 7.83 21.61
CA PRO A 131 3.52 8.47 22.57
C PRO A 131 2.97 8.60 23.99
N ASP A 132 1.67 8.90 24.12
CA ASP A 132 0.95 9.06 25.39
C ASP A 132 -0.58 8.98 25.15
N SER A 133 -1.38 9.12 26.21
CA SER A 133 -2.85 9.04 26.17
C SER A 133 -3.55 10.20 25.47
N SER A 134 -2.85 11.27 25.10
CA SER A 134 -3.42 12.35 24.27
C SER A 134 -3.53 11.99 22.79
N TRP A 135 -2.98 10.83 22.40
CA TRP A 135 -3.07 10.28 21.06
C TRP A 135 -4.06 9.13 21.01
N THR A 136 -4.83 9.06 19.92
CA THR A 136 -5.66 7.90 19.60
C THR A 136 -4.89 6.97 18.66
N MET A 137 -4.75 5.70 19.04
CA MET A 137 -4.22 4.66 18.16
C MET A 137 -5.28 4.31 17.13
N GLU A 138 -4.93 4.42 15.85
CA GLU A 138 -5.83 4.03 14.76
C GLU A 138 -5.60 2.58 14.36
N TYR A 139 -4.34 2.21 14.12
CA TYR A 139 -3.91 0.84 13.88
C TYR A 139 -2.41 0.67 14.15
N LYS A 140 -1.97 -0.58 14.25
CA LYS A 140 -0.57 -0.97 14.29
C LYS A 140 -0.33 -2.09 13.29
N GLY A 141 0.93 -2.29 12.94
CA GLY A 141 1.25 -3.23 11.88
C GLY A 141 2.73 -3.41 11.66
N TYR A 142 3.06 -3.75 10.43
CA TYR A 142 4.43 -4.04 10.00
C TYR A 142 4.96 -2.90 9.14
N LEU A 143 6.18 -2.47 9.43
CA LEU A 143 6.87 -1.50 8.61
C LEU A 143 7.45 -2.22 7.39
N MET A 144 6.87 -1.95 6.22
CA MET A 144 7.21 -2.64 4.99
C MET A 144 7.70 -1.65 3.94
N THR A 145 8.51 -2.15 3.01
CA THR A 145 9.05 -1.36 1.90
C THR A 145 9.43 -2.25 0.74
N GLU A 146 9.95 -1.67 -0.34
CA GLU A 146 10.43 -2.40 -1.51
C GLU A 146 11.73 -3.19 -1.24
N LYS A 147 12.15 -3.99 -2.22
CA LYS A 147 13.36 -4.82 -2.09
C LYS A 147 14.63 -3.96 -2.08
N TYR A 148 15.60 -4.34 -1.26
CA TYR A 148 16.83 -3.55 -1.02
C TYR A 148 17.74 -3.35 -2.26
N ASP A 149 17.61 -4.18 -3.29
CA ASP A 149 18.40 -4.10 -4.53
C ASP A 149 17.71 -3.32 -5.65
N HIS A 150 16.54 -2.73 -5.38
CA HIS A 150 15.83 -1.85 -6.31
C HIS A 150 16.41 -0.42 -6.27
N PRO A 151 16.52 0.26 -7.43
CA PRO A 151 17.19 1.56 -7.53
C PRO A 151 16.37 2.73 -6.94
N ARG A 152 16.61 3.02 -5.65
CA ARG A 152 16.43 4.28 -4.87
C ARG A 152 15.03 4.92 -4.70
N ASN A 153 14.86 5.46 -3.47
CA ASN A 153 13.69 6.10 -2.85
C ASN A 153 12.60 5.15 -2.33
N ALA A 154 13.04 4.12 -1.59
CA ALA A 154 12.18 3.25 -0.81
C ALA A 154 11.31 4.06 0.15
N VAL A 155 10.00 4.02 -0.08
CA VAL A 155 8.99 4.55 0.83
C VAL A 155 8.69 3.48 1.86
N TYR A 156 8.74 3.84 3.14
CA TYR A 156 8.31 2.96 4.22
C TYR A 156 6.83 3.17 4.48
N GLU A 157 6.07 2.08 4.39
CA GLU A 157 4.64 2.07 4.61
C GLU A 157 4.31 1.25 5.86
N CYS A 158 3.29 1.69 6.61
CA CYS A 158 2.81 0.96 7.77
C CYS A 158 1.60 0.11 7.35
N VAL A 159 1.82 -1.19 7.15
CA VAL A 159 0.81 -2.13 6.69
C VAL A 159 0.12 -2.79 7.89
N ASP A 160 -1.21 -2.72 7.96
CA ASP A 160 -2.00 -3.18 9.11
C ASP A 160 -1.77 -4.68 9.43
N GLU A 161 -1.67 -5.05 10.71
CA GLU A 161 -1.55 -6.46 11.11
C GLU A 161 -2.86 -7.26 10.93
N ASN A 162 -4.01 -6.57 10.84
CA ASN A 162 -5.35 -7.15 10.66
C ASN A 162 -5.94 -6.76 9.29
N PRO A 163 -5.50 -7.41 8.20
CA PRO A 163 -5.94 -7.07 6.86
C PRO A 163 -7.42 -7.44 6.60
N GLU A 164 -8.07 -6.67 5.74
CA GLU A 164 -9.38 -6.94 5.15
C GLU A 164 -9.19 -7.31 3.67
N SER A 165 -9.50 -8.55 3.30
CA SER A 165 -9.45 -8.99 1.90
C SER A 165 -10.84 -9.09 1.29
N VAL A 166 -11.03 -8.58 0.07
CA VAL A 166 -12.29 -8.69 -0.69
C VAL A 166 -12.24 -9.91 -1.61
N ASP A 167 -13.36 -10.64 -1.76
CA ASP A 167 -13.44 -11.86 -2.58
C ASP A 167 -13.19 -11.56 -4.07
N GLY A 168 -12.41 -12.43 -4.73
CA GLY A 168 -11.86 -12.18 -6.06
C GLY A 168 -10.38 -11.77 -6.03
N GLY A 169 -9.80 -11.57 -7.21
CA GLY A 169 -8.42 -11.11 -7.36
C GLY A 169 -7.36 -12.15 -7.02
N GLU A 170 -7.66 -13.43 -7.16
CA GLU A 170 -6.70 -14.53 -7.02
C GLU A 170 -5.78 -14.61 -8.25
N GLY A 171 -4.48 -14.88 -8.03
CA GLY A 171 -3.51 -15.05 -9.12
C GLY A 171 -2.16 -14.43 -8.82
N ASN A 172 -1.22 -14.50 -9.76
CA ASN A 172 -0.01 -13.69 -9.73
C ASN A 172 -0.11 -12.68 -10.86
N THR A 173 -0.08 -11.39 -10.51
CA THR A 173 -0.11 -10.27 -11.46
C THR A 173 1.28 -9.68 -11.68
N ASP A 174 2.31 -10.27 -11.08
CA ASP A 174 3.67 -9.75 -11.16
C ASP A 174 3.81 -8.28 -10.71
N GLY A 175 2.91 -7.80 -9.85
CA GLY A 175 3.06 -6.48 -9.22
C GLY A 175 4.12 -6.47 -8.12
N ALA A 176 4.60 -5.27 -7.77
CA ALA A 176 5.62 -5.11 -6.74
C ALA A 176 5.20 -5.75 -5.41
N LEU A 177 6.17 -6.31 -4.70
CA LEU A 177 5.96 -6.99 -3.42
C LEU A 177 6.41 -6.12 -2.25
N PHE A 178 5.62 -6.10 -1.17
CA PHE A 178 6.07 -5.53 0.10
C PHE A 178 6.98 -6.50 0.85
N TYR A 179 8.15 -6.00 1.26
CA TYR A 179 9.10 -6.72 2.08
C TYR A 179 9.12 -6.16 3.49
N PHE A 180 9.22 -7.05 4.47
CA PHE A 180 9.44 -6.64 5.86
C PHE A 180 10.74 -5.88 6.00
N THR A 181 10.67 -4.73 6.65
CA THR A 181 11.87 -4.13 7.24
C THR A 181 12.28 -4.99 8.42
N ARG A 182 13.55 -5.42 8.49
CA ARG A 182 14.05 -6.26 9.59
C ARG A 182 15.20 -5.56 10.32
N SER A 183 15.22 -5.67 11.65
CA SER A 183 16.34 -5.16 12.47
C SER A 183 17.59 -6.02 12.28
N THR A 184 18.74 -5.36 12.21
CA THR A 184 20.06 -6.00 12.31
C THR A 184 20.79 -5.45 13.52
N CYS A 185 21.42 -6.30 14.33
CA CYS A 185 22.23 -5.84 15.47
C CYS A 185 23.59 -5.27 15.05
N ASN A 186 23.86 -5.24 13.74
CA ASN A 186 24.97 -4.51 13.14
C ASN A 186 24.51 -3.09 12.78
N GLY A 187 24.37 -2.24 13.79
CA GLY A 187 23.97 -0.84 13.63
C GLY A 187 22.79 -0.41 14.51
N LEU A 188 21.94 -1.35 14.96
CA LEU A 188 20.95 -1.09 15.99
C LEU A 188 21.41 -1.63 17.36
N PRO A 189 21.13 -0.90 18.46
CA PRO A 189 21.35 -1.42 19.80
C PRO A 189 20.38 -2.57 20.09
N CYS A 190 20.93 -3.75 20.41
CA CYS A 190 20.15 -4.91 20.82
C CYS A 190 20.51 -5.25 22.27
N PRO A 191 19.58 -5.23 23.24
CA PRO A 191 18.14 -4.86 23.20
C PRO A 191 17.86 -3.34 23.11
N PRO A 192 16.61 -2.89 22.80
CA PRO A 192 15.35 -3.66 22.73
C PRO A 192 15.08 -4.34 21.37
N TYR A 193 15.86 -4.03 20.33
CA TYR A 193 15.72 -4.69 19.04
C TYR A 193 16.21 -6.13 19.09
N VAL A 194 15.62 -6.99 18.27
CA VAL A 194 15.99 -8.40 18.13
C VAL A 194 16.53 -8.62 16.72
N ASN A 195 17.67 -9.29 16.59
CA ASN A 195 18.28 -9.53 15.29
C ASN A 195 17.33 -10.30 14.36
N ASN A 196 17.26 -9.89 13.09
CA ASN A 196 16.45 -10.50 12.03
C ASN A 196 14.93 -10.56 12.33
N ARG A 197 14.42 -9.64 13.16
CA ARG A 197 12.99 -9.53 13.47
C ARG A 197 12.34 -8.43 12.63
N ALA A 198 11.11 -8.66 12.17
CA ALA A 198 10.29 -7.65 11.51
C ALA A 198 10.10 -6.42 12.39
N ILE A 199 10.29 -5.23 11.81
CA ILE A 199 10.01 -3.95 12.44
C ILE A 199 8.50 -3.69 12.36
N THR A 200 7.92 -3.31 13.49
CA THR A 200 6.51 -2.91 13.58
C THR A 200 6.36 -1.42 13.40
N CYS A 201 5.12 -0.95 13.30
CA CYS A 201 4.76 0.45 13.25
C CYS A 201 3.40 0.69 13.89
N VAL A 202 3.13 1.93 14.25
CA VAL A 202 1.82 2.39 14.75
C VAL A 202 1.45 3.69 14.07
N VAL A 203 0.17 3.83 13.73
CA VAL A 203 -0.40 5.08 13.23
C VAL A 203 -1.33 5.65 14.29
N CYS A 204 -1.03 6.89 14.68
CA CYS A 204 -1.70 7.62 15.74
C CYS A 204 -2.26 8.94 15.20
N THR A 205 -3.29 9.45 15.84
CA THR A 205 -3.88 10.75 15.54
C THR A 205 -4.16 11.56 16.80
N LYS A 206 -4.33 12.86 16.61
CA LYS A 206 -4.68 13.82 17.64
C LYS A 206 -5.90 14.62 17.21
#